data_AF-A0A3B0XLJ7-F1
#
_entry.id   AF-A0A3B0XLJ7-F1
#
_cell.length_a   1.000
_cell.length_b   1.000
_cell.length_c   1.000
_cell.angle_alpha   90.00
_cell.angle_beta   90.00
_cell.angle_gamma   90.00
#
_symmetry.space_group_name_H-M   'P 1'
#
loop_
_entity.id
_entity.type
_entity.pdbx_description
1 polymer ?
#
loop_
_entity_poly.entity_id
_entity_poly.type
_entity_poly.pdbx_seq_one_letter_code
_entity_poly.pdbx_strand_id
1 'polypeptide(L)'
;MTSNKIPPIELRLRVLSAIDYAPGNSIRARIKSVSERSFKDQQTDCVYQFTWRTISTWFYRFKKRGITTLDNKTRSDKNSYRKVQVNELAEAINDIIPTLSKNKVGTIPKMTLYRQLMQKNYFQRSQLSQTSFYRMVRENDLLNLETTKKLRQSFCMQFANELWQADTMYGPS
;
A
#
# COMPACT_ATOMS: atom_id res chain seq x y z
N MET A 1 2.04 20.10 -18.67
CA MET A 1 1.10 18.97 -18.73
C MET A 1 1.88 17.71 -18.37
N THR A 2 1.72 17.21 -17.14
CA THR A 2 2.39 15.99 -16.70
C THR A 2 1.80 14.82 -17.48
N SER A 3 2.55 14.29 -18.45
CA SER A 3 2.16 13.09 -19.17
C SER A 3 1.89 11.98 -18.16
N ASN A 4 0.65 11.52 -18.11
CA ASN A 4 0.30 10.38 -17.27
C ASN A 4 1.01 9.16 -17.88
N LYS A 5 2.16 8.80 -17.32
CA LYS A 5 3.06 7.78 -17.89
C LYS A 5 2.44 6.38 -17.93
N ILE A 6 1.30 6.21 -17.26
CA ILE A 6 0.58 4.95 -17.18
C ILE A 6 -0.57 4.97 -18.19
N PRO A 7 -0.54 4.11 -19.23
CA PRO A 7 -1.64 4.05 -20.17
C PRO A 7 -2.86 3.38 -19.53
N PRO A 8 -4.08 3.94 -19.73
CA PRO A 8 -5.31 3.38 -19.20
C PRO A 8 -5.62 2.01 -19.84
N ILE A 9 -6.47 1.22 -19.18
CA ILE A 9 -6.79 -0.15 -19.64
C ILE A 9 -7.49 -0.15 -21.00
N GLU A 10 -8.38 0.81 -21.25
CA GLU A 10 -9.10 0.96 -22.52
C GLU A 10 -8.14 1.13 -23.70
N LEU A 11 -7.08 1.93 -23.51
CA LEU A 11 -6.05 2.14 -24.51
C LEU A 11 -5.28 0.85 -24.80
N ARG A 12 -4.95 0.05 -23.77
CA ARG A 12 -4.30 -1.26 -23.94
C ARG A 12 -5.19 -2.22 -24.71
N LEU A 13 -6.50 -2.23 -24.44
CA LEU A 13 -7.46 -3.06 -25.16
C LEU A 13 -7.58 -2.65 -26.63
N ARG A 14 -7.62 -1.36 -26.92
CA ARG A 14 -7.61 -0.83 -28.29
C ARG A 14 -6.33 -1.21 -29.05
N VAL A 15 -5.19 -1.21 -28.37
CA VAL A 15 -3.92 -1.69 -28.95
C VAL A 15 -3.99 -3.18 -29.25
N LEU A 16 -4.57 -4.00 -28.36
CA LEU A 16 -4.75 -5.44 -28.59
C LEU A 16 -5.70 -5.72 -29.75
N SER A 17 -6.84 -5.03 -29.83
CA SER A 17 -7.79 -5.19 -30.93
C SER A 17 -7.18 -4.77 -32.27
N ALA A 18 -6.26 -3.78 -32.28
CA ALA A 18 -5.56 -3.38 -33.49
C ALA A 18 -4.65 -4.48 -34.06
N ILE A 19 -4.19 -5.44 -33.24
CA ILE A 19 -3.41 -6.60 -33.70
C ILE A 19 -4.28 -7.47 -34.63
N ASP A 20 -5.59 -7.57 -34.34
CA ASP A 20 -6.49 -8.43 -35.10
C ASP A 20 -6.66 -7.99 -36.56
N TYR A 21 -6.53 -6.69 -36.83
CA TYR A 21 -6.67 -6.12 -38.17
C TYR A 21 -5.32 -5.70 -38.80
N ALA A 22 -4.20 -5.98 -38.14
CA ALA A 22 -2.88 -5.59 -38.63
C ALA A 22 -2.38 -6.52 -39.74
N PRO A 23 -1.62 -5.99 -40.74
CA PRO A 23 -1.03 -6.79 -41.79
C PRO A 23 0.11 -7.68 -41.26
N GLY A 24 0.22 -8.89 -41.80
CA GLY A 24 1.34 -9.80 -41.57
C GLY A 24 0.93 -11.26 -41.32
N ASN A 25 1.73 -12.19 -41.82
CA ASN A 25 1.44 -13.64 -41.76
C ASN A 25 1.68 -14.26 -40.38
N SER A 26 2.34 -13.53 -39.46
CA SER A 26 2.58 -13.99 -38.09
C SER A 26 2.11 -12.97 -37.07
N ILE A 27 1.71 -13.46 -35.89
CA ILE A 27 1.34 -12.61 -34.75
C ILE A 27 2.45 -11.60 -34.42
N ARG A 28 3.72 -12.03 -34.50
CA ARG A 28 4.87 -11.16 -34.26
C ARG A 28 4.98 -10.04 -35.30
N ALA A 29 4.74 -10.33 -36.58
CA ALA A 29 4.73 -9.32 -37.64
C ALA A 29 3.60 -8.31 -37.42
N ARG A 30 2.40 -8.79 -37.08
CA ARG A 30 1.23 -7.95 -36.75
C ARG A 30 1.51 -7.02 -35.57
N ILE A 31 2.07 -7.55 -34.48
CA ILE A 31 2.49 -6.75 -33.32
C ILE A 31 3.53 -5.68 -33.70
N LYS A 32 4.48 -6.01 -34.57
CA LYS A 32 5.50 -5.05 -35.03
C LYS A 32 4.85 -3.91 -35.84
N SER A 33 3.93 -4.22 -36.75
CA SER A 33 3.17 -3.21 -37.49
C SER A 33 2.32 -2.32 -36.58
N VAL A 34 1.70 -2.90 -35.54
CA VAL A 34 0.92 -2.12 -34.56
C VAL A 34 1.81 -1.18 -33.74
N SER A 35 3.06 -1.56 -33.44
CA SER A 35 4.00 -0.74 -32.68
C SER A 35 4.45 0.55 -33.39
N GLU A 36 4.31 0.58 -34.72
CA GLU A 36 4.61 1.77 -35.54
C GLU A 36 3.47 2.80 -35.47
N ARG A 37 2.28 2.40 -34.98
CA ARG A 37 1.12 3.28 -34.86
C ARG A 37 1.12 4.03 -33.52
N SER A 38 0.57 5.23 -33.54
CA SER A 38 0.31 6.04 -32.34
C SER A 38 -1.14 5.92 -31.92
N PHE A 39 -1.38 5.82 -30.62
CA PHE A 39 -2.72 5.67 -30.02
C PHE A 39 -3.05 6.89 -29.18
N LYS A 40 -4.18 7.52 -29.48
CA LYS A 40 -4.68 8.66 -28.71
C LYS A 40 -5.69 8.20 -27.67
N ASP A 41 -5.49 8.64 -26.43
CA ASP A 41 -6.49 8.49 -25.38
C ASP A 41 -7.57 9.56 -25.52
N GLN A 42 -8.83 9.16 -25.39
CA GLN A 42 -9.99 10.03 -25.64
C GLN A 42 -10.35 10.88 -24.42
N GLN A 43 -9.96 10.46 -23.21
CA GLN A 43 -10.21 11.21 -21.99
C GLN A 43 -9.12 12.24 -21.69
N THR A 44 -7.86 11.90 -21.95
CA THR A 44 -6.71 12.73 -21.57
C THR A 44 -6.03 13.44 -22.74
N ASP A 45 -6.50 13.22 -23.97
CA ASP A 45 -5.95 13.71 -25.24
C ASP A 45 -4.47 13.33 -25.49
N CYS A 46 -3.90 12.49 -24.63
CA CYS A 46 -2.49 12.09 -24.68
C CYS A 46 -2.24 11.08 -25.80
N VAL A 47 -1.14 11.26 -26.52
CA VAL A 47 -0.69 10.34 -27.56
C VAL A 47 0.35 9.38 -26.98
N TYR A 48 0.12 8.09 -27.18
CA TYR A 48 0.98 7.01 -26.73
C TYR A 48 1.52 6.22 -27.91
N GLN A 49 2.81 5.90 -27.86
CA GLN A 49 3.44 4.93 -28.74
C GLN A 49 4.09 3.86 -27.89
N PHE A 50 3.88 2.59 -28.25
CA PHE A 50 4.38 1.45 -27.49
C PHE A 50 5.35 0.62 -28.32
N THR A 51 6.41 0.12 -27.69
CA THR A 51 7.32 -0.81 -28.36
C THR A 51 6.63 -2.16 -28.59
N TRP A 52 7.05 -2.88 -29.62
CA TRP A 52 6.55 -4.22 -29.94
C TRP A 52 6.70 -5.21 -28.75
N ARG A 53 7.73 -5.05 -27.91
CA ARG A 53 7.96 -5.87 -26.71
C ARG A 53 6.84 -5.67 -25.68
N THR A 54 6.41 -4.42 -25.46
CA THR A 54 5.33 -4.07 -24.55
C THR A 54 4.00 -4.66 -25.03
N ILE A 55 3.68 -4.47 -26.30
CA ILE A 55 2.45 -4.99 -26.93
C ILE A 55 2.42 -6.52 -26.89
N SER A 56 3.55 -7.18 -27.23
CA SER A 56 3.69 -8.63 -27.13
C SER A 56 3.43 -9.13 -25.71
N THR A 57 4.00 -8.45 -24.71
CA THR A 57 3.78 -8.80 -23.30
C THR A 57 2.31 -8.71 -22.91
N TRP A 58 1.61 -7.65 -23.32
CA TRP A 58 0.17 -7.50 -23.08
C TRP A 58 -0.64 -8.59 -23.79
N PHE A 59 -0.33 -8.89 -25.05
CA PHE A 59 -1.04 -9.91 -25.84
C PHE A 59 -0.96 -11.29 -25.19
N TYR A 60 0.22 -11.74 -24.79
CA TYR A 60 0.37 -13.06 -24.15
C TYR A 60 -0.21 -13.10 -22.73
N ARG A 61 -0.16 -12.00 -21.98
CA ARG A 61 -0.84 -11.91 -20.67
C ARG A 61 -2.34 -12.00 -20.81
N PHE A 62 -2.90 -11.25 -21.76
CA PHE A 62 -4.32 -11.28 -22.11
C PHE A 62 -4.77 -12.68 -22.53
N LYS A 63 -4.02 -13.32 -23.44
CA LYS A 63 -4.33 -14.68 -23.91
C LYS A 63 -4.34 -15.71 -22.78
N LYS A 64 -3.48 -15.55 -21.76
CA LYS A 64 -3.36 -16.51 -20.66
C LYS A 64 -4.39 -16.33 -19.55
N ARG A 65 -4.78 -15.09 -19.24
CA ARG A 65 -5.53 -14.74 -18.01
C ARG A 65 -6.64 -13.70 -18.22
N GLY A 66 -6.92 -13.33 -19.46
CA GLY A 66 -7.93 -12.34 -19.84
C GLY A 66 -7.59 -10.92 -19.38
N ILE A 67 -8.65 -10.10 -19.30
CA ILE A 67 -8.58 -8.65 -19.04
C ILE A 67 -7.93 -8.30 -17.69
N THR A 68 -8.08 -9.15 -16.67
CA THR A 68 -7.58 -8.92 -15.29
C THR A 68 -6.06 -8.76 -15.18
N THR A 69 -5.31 -9.12 -16.23
CA THR A 69 -3.85 -8.97 -16.26
C THR A 69 -3.34 -7.74 -17.00
N LEU A 70 -4.24 -7.01 -17.64
CA LEU A 70 -3.92 -5.72 -18.26
C LEU A 70 -3.85 -4.62 -17.22
N ASP A 71 -4.47 -4.81 -16.06
CA ASP A 71 -4.32 -3.88 -14.94
C ASP A 71 -2.91 -3.91 -14.36
N ASN A 72 -2.47 -2.73 -13.93
CA ASN A 72 -1.23 -2.60 -13.19
C ASN A 72 -1.43 -3.19 -11.80
N LYS A 73 -1.02 -4.45 -11.62
CA LYS A 73 -0.95 -5.05 -10.28
C LYS A 73 0.03 -4.26 -9.43
N THR A 74 -0.42 -3.88 -8.24
CA THR A 74 0.47 -3.43 -7.18
C THR A 74 1.40 -4.57 -6.79
N ARG A 75 2.55 -4.23 -6.23
CA ARG A 75 3.46 -5.22 -5.65
C ARG A 75 2.71 -6.00 -4.56
N SER A 76 2.93 -7.31 -4.50
CA SER A 76 2.28 -8.17 -3.51
C SER A 76 2.65 -7.81 -2.07
N ASP A 77 3.86 -7.30 -1.86
CA ASP A 77 4.38 -6.87 -0.57
C ASP A 77 4.09 -5.39 -0.25
N LYS A 78 3.22 -4.73 -1.03
CA LYS A 78 2.84 -3.33 -0.76
C LYS A 78 2.18 -3.25 0.62
N ASN A 79 2.66 -2.33 1.46
CA ASN A 79 2.24 -2.12 2.86
C ASN A 79 2.47 -3.31 3.80
N SER A 80 3.24 -4.32 3.37
CA SER A 80 3.65 -5.42 4.25
C SER A 80 4.98 -5.10 4.92
N TYR A 81 5.03 -5.24 6.24
CA TYR A 81 6.24 -5.07 7.03
C TYR A 81 6.76 -6.44 7.48
N ARG A 82 8.04 -6.74 7.20
CA ARG A 82 8.61 -8.08 7.45
C ARG A 82 9.06 -8.30 8.90
N LYS A 83 9.71 -7.30 9.51
CA LYS A 83 10.43 -7.47 10.78
C LYS A 83 9.74 -6.88 12.00
N VAL A 84 8.89 -5.87 11.79
CA VAL A 84 8.22 -5.12 12.86
C VAL A 84 6.76 -4.97 12.46
N GLN A 85 5.87 -5.37 13.34
CA GLN A 85 4.44 -5.19 13.12
C GLN A 85 4.02 -3.77 13.49
N VAL A 86 2.97 -3.26 12.83
CA VAL A 86 2.46 -1.91 13.10
C VAL A 86 1.96 -1.79 14.53
N ASN A 87 1.31 -2.83 15.05
CA ASN A 87 0.76 -2.87 16.40
C ASN A 87 1.87 -2.78 17.45
N GLU A 88 2.93 -3.57 17.31
CA GLU A 88 4.10 -3.54 18.21
C GLU A 88 4.73 -2.14 18.26
N LEU A 89 4.87 -1.50 17.09
CA LEU A 89 5.38 -0.14 17.00
C LEU A 89 4.44 0.87 17.67
N ALA A 90 3.12 0.72 17.49
CA ALA A 90 2.13 1.59 18.10
C ALA A 90 2.15 1.50 19.64
N GLU A 91 2.25 0.30 20.20
CA GLU A 91 2.36 0.08 21.65
C GLU A 91 3.64 0.71 22.20
N ALA A 92 4.79 0.43 21.60
CA ALA A 92 6.06 1.01 22.02
C ALA A 92 6.07 2.55 21.93
N ILE A 93 5.40 3.12 20.91
CA ILE A 93 5.22 4.56 20.79
C ILE A 93 4.35 5.10 21.95
N ASN A 94 3.21 4.47 22.23
CA ASN A 94 2.31 4.87 23.31
C ASN A 94 2.98 4.84 24.69
N ASP A 95 3.88 3.90 24.94
CA ASP A 95 4.64 3.83 26.20
C ASP A 95 5.69 4.94 26.34
N ILE A 96 6.21 5.45 25.21
CA ILE A 96 7.25 6.50 25.21
C ILE A 96 6.65 7.90 25.13
N ILE A 97 5.51 8.10 24.47
CA ILE A 97 4.86 9.41 24.33
C ILE A 97 4.76 10.16 25.67
N PRO A 98 4.32 9.55 26.79
CA PRO A 98 4.23 10.24 28.09
C PRO A 98 5.57 10.74 28.62
N THR A 99 6.68 10.10 28.22
CA THR A 99 8.03 10.49 28.65
C THR A 99 8.64 11.61 27.80
N LEU A 100 8.01 11.97 26.69
CA LEU A 100 8.51 12.98 25.77
C LEU A 100 7.78 14.31 25.94
N SER A 101 8.54 15.40 26.03
CA SER A 101 7.98 16.74 25.93
C SER A 101 7.70 17.11 24.48
N LYS A 102 6.64 17.88 24.26
CA LYS A 102 6.32 18.48 22.96
C LYS A 102 7.31 19.60 22.64
N ASN A 103 7.62 19.78 21.37
CA ASN A 103 8.41 20.93 20.92
C ASN A 103 7.63 22.24 21.06
N LYS A 104 8.29 23.38 20.81
CA LYS A 104 7.70 24.73 20.79
C LYS A 104 6.44 24.85 19.90
N VAL A 105 6.30 23.97 18.89
CA VAL A 105 5.18 23.92 17.93
C VAL A 105 4.08 22.94 18.39
N GLY A 106 4.20 22.33 19.58
CA GLY A 106 3.22 21.37 20.11
C GLY A 106 3.29 19.96 19.50
N THR A 107 4.28 19.68 18.64
CA THR A 107 4.46 18.37 17.98
C THR A 107 5.55 17.54 18.65
N ILE A 108 5.40 16.21 18.60
CA ILE A 108 6.41 15.27 19.10
C ILE A 108 7.52 15.12 18.05
N PRO A 109 8.79 15.44 18.37
CA PRO A 109 9.88 15.24 17.43
C PRO A 109 10.12 13.75 17.13
N LYS A 110 9.78 13.34 15.90
CA LYS A 110 9.90 11.94 15.42
C LYS A 110 11.29 11.35 15.60
N MET A 111 12.35 12.14 15.43
CA MET A 111 13.72 11.65 15.60
C MET A 111 14.04 11.34 17.05
N THR A 112 13.59 12.18 17.98
CA THR A 112 13.76 11.97 19.42
C THR A 112 12.99 10.73 19.87
N LEU A 113 11.77 10.55 19.36
CA LEU A 113 10.97 9.35 19.59
C LEU A 113 11.69 8.08 19.11
N TYR A 114 12.23 8.08 17.88
CA TYR A 114 13.02 6.96 17.37
C TYR A 114 14.25 6.66 18.23
N ARG A 115 14.98 7.69 18.68
CA ARG A 115 16.15 7.51 19.55
C ARG A 115 15.76 6.91 20.90
N GLN A 116 14.66 7.36 21.49
CA GLN A 116 14.13 6.81 22.74
C GLN A 116 13.68 5.35 22.59
N LEU A 117 13.04 4.99 21.48
CA LEU A 117 12.67 3.60 21.16
C LEU A 117 13.90 2.67 21.14
N MET A 118 15.01 3.13 20.53
CA MET A 118 16.26 2.38 20.54
C MET A 118 16.89 2.34 21.94
N GLN A 119 16.86 3.45 22.69
CA GLN A 119 17.48 3.54 24.02
C GLN A 119 16.80 2.64 25.03
N LYS A 120 15.46 2.52 24.98
CA LYS A 120 14.67 1.61 25.82
C LYS A 120 14.67 0.16 25.32
N ASN A 121 15.42 -0.15 24.26
CA ASN A 121 15.52 -1.48 23.65
C ASN A 121 14.19 -2.09 23.17
N TYR A 122 13.20 -1.27 22.78
CA TYR A 122 11.97 -1.77 22.16
C TYR A 122 12.24 -2.40 20.79
N PHE A 123 13.18 -1.84 20.04
CA PHE A 123 13.56 -2.33 18.72
C PHE A 123 15.08 -2.22 18.54
N GLN A 124 15.63 -3.11 17.72
CA GLN A 124 17.01 -3.00 17.26
C GLN A 124 17.09 -2.25 15.92
N ARG A 125 18.21 -1.58 15.65
CA ARG A 125 18.47 -0.93 14.34
C ARG A 125 18.43 -1.91 13.16
N SER A 126 18.75 -3.17 13.40
CA SER A 126 18.67 -4.27 12.42
C SER A 126 17.22 -4.61 12.03
N GLN A 127 16.26 -4.34 12.92
CA GLN A 127 14.84 -4.60 12.75
C GLN A 127 14.10 -3.37 12.20
N LEU A 128 14.35 -2.21 12.81
CA LEU A 128 13.69 -0.95 12.49
C LEU A 128 14.72 0.11 12.09
N SER A 129 14.88 0.35 10.80
CA SER A 129 15.68 1.47 10.32
C SER A 129 14.95 2.79 10.54
N GLN A 130 15.69 3.89 10.61
CA GLN A 130 15.13 5.25 10.71
C GLN A 130 14.12 5.52 9.57
N THR A 131 14.49 5.22 8.32
CA THR A 131 13.60 5.42 7.16
C THR A 131 12.33 4.58 7.23
N SER A 132 12.43 3.33 7.72
CA SER A 132 11.28 2.45 7.90
C SER A 132 10.36 2.97 9.01
N PHE A 133 10.93 3.44 10.13
CA PHE A 133 10.16 4.10 11.19
C PHE A 133 9.38 5.31 10.67
N TYR A 134 10.03 6.24 9.96
CA TYR A 134 9.34 7.40 9.40
C TYR A 134 8.23 7.02 8.43
N ARG A 135 8.46 5.99 7.60
CA ARG A 135 7.46 5.48 6.66
C ARG A 135 6.27 4.87 7.41
N MET A 136 6.51 3.99 8.38
CA MET A 136 5.47 3.33 9.18
C MET A 136 4.62 4.34 9.95
N VAL A 137 5.25 5.31 10.61
CA VAL A 137 4.55 6.36 11.36
C VAL A 137 3.69 7.23 10.44
N ARG A 138 4.14 7.51 9.21
CA ARG A 138 3.38 8.31 8.24
C ARG A 138 2.23 7.53 7.62
N GLU A 139 2.47 6.30 7.18
CA GLU A 139 1.49 5.48 6.47
C GLU A 139 0.34 5.02 7.37
N ASN A 140 0.59 4.84 8.67
CA ASN A 140 -0.39 4.34 9.63
C ASN A 140 -0.83 5.40 10.66
N ASP A 141 -0.44 6.67 10.47
CA ASP A 141 -0.80 7.81 11.34
C ASP A 141 -0.59 7.55 12.86
N LEU A 142 0.51 6.89 13.23
CA LEU A 142 0.75 6.35 14.59
C LEU A 142 0.94 7.41 15.70
N LEU A 143 0.93 8.69 15.37
CA LEU A 143 1.05 9.79 16.34
C LEU A 143 -0.29 10.45 16.66
N ASN A 144 -1.36 10.03 15.98
CA ASN A 144 -2.69 10.49 16.24
C ASN A 144 -3.30 9.67 17.38
N LEU A 145 -3.41 10.31 18.54
CA LEU A 145 -3.81 9.66 19.80
C LEU A 145 -5.28 9.20 19.78
N GLU A 146 -6.12 9.73 18.89
CA GLU A 146 -7.52 9.29 18.79
C GLU A 146 -7.62 7.93 18.10
N THR A 147 -6.89 7.75 17.00
CA THR A 147 -6.83 6.53 16.21
C THR A 147 -5.98 5.44 16.86
N THR A 148 -4.98 5.81 17.66
CA THR A 148 -4.00 4.86 18.23
C THR A 148 -4.39 4.35 19.62
N LYS A 149 -5.66 4.53 20.04
CA LYS A 149 -6.13 3.98 21.32
C LYS A 149 -6.08 2.46 21.29
N LYS A 150 -5.41 1.88 22.29
CA LYS A 150 -5.37 0.43 22.48
C LYS A 150 -6.79 -0.11 22.64
N LEU A 151 -7.23 -0.94 21.72
CA LEU A 151 -8.48 -1.69 21.84
C LEU A 151 -8.32 -2.71 22.96
N ARG A 152 -9.07 -2.55 24.05
CA ARG A 152 -9.10 -3.51 25.17
C ARG A 152 -10.13 -4.60 24.87
N GLN A 153 -9.73 -5.56 24.04
CA GLN A 153 -10.60 -6.67 23.59
C GLN A 153 -10.45 -7.93 24.43
N SER A 154 -9.79 -7.88 25.60
CA SER A 154 -9.60 -9.03 26.49
C SER A 154 -10.91 -9.68 26.96
N PHE A 155 -12.03 -8.96 26.83
CA PHE A 155 -13.38 -9.43 27.18
C PHE A 155 -14.34 -9.41 25.98
N CYS A 156 -13.83 -9.19 24.77
CA CYS A 156 -14.64 -9.23 23.56
C CYS A 156 -14.73 -10.68 23.07
N MET A 157 -15.94 -11.22 23.08
CA MET A 157 -16.25 -12.54 22.54
C MET A 157 -16.96 -12.41 21.20
N GLN A 158 -16.81 -13.42 20.34
CA GLN A 158 -17.41 -13.39 19.00
C GLN A 158 -18.92 -13.63 19.08
N PHE A 159 -19.37 -14.45 20.02
CA PHE A 159 -20.77 -14.82 20.21
C PHE A 159 -21.26 -14.51 21.62
N ALA A 160 -22.59 -14.36 21.75
CA ALA A 160 -23.22 -14.22 23.06
C ALA A 160 -23.02 -15.49 23.92
N ASN A 161 -22.97 -15.34 25.25
CA ASN A 161 -22.77 -16.41 26.25
C ASN A 161 -21.37 -17.04 26.32
N GLU A 162 -20.38 -16.54 25.57
CA GLU A 162 -18.98 -16.99 25.68
C GLU A 162 -18.25 -16.39 26.90
N LEU A 163 -18.75 -15.29 27.46
CA LEU A 163 -18.23 -14.66 28.67
C LEU A 163 -19.36 -14.35 29.64
N TRP A 164 -19.21 -14.83 30.88
CA TRP A 164 -20.11 -14.54 31.99
C TRP A 164 -19.35 -13.68 32.99
N GLN A 165 -19.86 -12.49 33.27
CA GLN A 165 -19.34 -11.59 34.30
C GLN A 165 -20.35 -11.56 35.45
N ALA A 166 -19.88 -11.84 36.67
CA ALA A 166 -20.65 -11.66 37.89
C ALA A 166 -20.02 -10.48 38.65
N ASP A 167 -20.85 -9.53 39.07
CA ASP A 167 -20.44 -8.41 39.92
C ASP A 167 -21.14 -8.54 41.28
N THR A 168 -20.41 -8.23 42.36
CA THR A 168 -20.93 -8.29 43.73
C THR A 168 -20.75 -6.92 44.38
N MET A 169 -21.85 -6.23 44.63
CA MET A 169 -21.85 -4.94 45.32
C MET A 169 -22.19 -5.14 46.80
N TYR A 170 -21.34 -4.63 47.70
CA TYR A 170 -21.64 -4.50 49.12
C TYR A 170 -22.28 -3.13 49.37
N GLY A 171 -23.52 -3.11 49.85
CA GLY A 171 -24.23 -1.86 50.20
C GLY A 171 -23.74 -1.28 51.54
N PRO A 172 -23.87 0.04 51.77
CA PRO A 172 -23.50 0.63 53.04
C PRO A 172 -24.41 0.12 54.17
N SER A 173 -23.78 -0.20 55.31
CA SER A 173 -24.43 -0.58 56.58
C SER A 173 -24.81 0.65 57.40
#